data_AF-A0A257PUH4-F1
#
_entry.id   AF-A0A257PUH4-F1
#
_cell.length_a   1.000
_cell.length_b   1.000
_cell.length_c   1.000
_cell.angle_alpha   90.00
_cell.angle_beta   90.00
_cell.angle_gamma   90.00
#
_symmetry.space_group_name_H-M   'P 1'
#
loop_
_entity.id
_entity.type
_entity.pdbx_description
1 polymer ?
#
loop_
_entity_poly.entity_id
_entity_poly.type
_entity_poly.pdbx_seq_one_letter_code
_entity_poly.pdbx_strand_id
1 'polypeptide(L)' 'TYVMEDPRAISTMLDLMFVAKAIERIGDHAKSIAEFVIYIVRGTDVRHNKEAFREVAGSL' A
#
# COMPACT_ATOMS: atom_id res chain seq x y z
N THR A 1 3.82 21.63 17.23
CA THR A 1 4.20 23.06 17.24
C THR A 1 5.14 23.46 16.12
N TYR A 2 5.97 22.55 15.59
CA TYR A 2 6.94 22.83 14.51
C TYR A 2 6.38 23.57 13.27
N VAL A 3 5.16 23.23 12.82
CA VAL A 3 4.51 23.89 11.66
C VAL A 3 4.08 25.34 11.96
N MET A 4 3.73 25.63 13.22
CA MET A 4 3.37 26.97 13.70
C MET A 4 4.61 27.79 14.06
N GLU A 5 5.72 27.13 14.42
CA GLU A 5 7.01 27.77 14.73
C GLU A 5 7.75 28.23 13.47
N ASP A 6 7.69 27.47 12.37
CA ASP A 6 8.21 27.91 11.07
C ASP A 6 7.22 27.62 9.92
N PRO A 7 6.40 28.60 9.52
CA PRO A 7 5.45 28.47 8.41
C PRO A 7 6.12 28.10 7.08
N ARG A 8 7.43 28.33 6.92
CA ARG A 8 8.16 27.99 5.68
C ARG A 8 8.36 26.47 5.53
N ALA A 9 8.30 25.72 6.63
CA ALA A 9 8.40 24.25 6.62
C ALA A 9 7.15 23.57 6.04
N ILE A 10 6.02 24.30 5.90
CA ILE A 10 4.76 23.76 5.37
C ILE A 10 4.96 23.21 3.96
N SER A 11 5.66 23.94 3.07
CA SER A 11 5.85 23.51 1.68
C SER A 11 6.59 22.18 1.61
N THR A 12 7.70 22.05 2.33
CA THR A 12 8.49 20.81 2.36
C THR A 12 7.71 19.63 2.95
N MET A 13 6.88 19.87 3.97
CA MET A 13 6.03 18.82 4.53
C MET A 13 4.94 18.37 3.55
N LEU A 14 4.37 19.29 2.76
CA LEU A 14 3.41 18.94 1.71
C LEU A 14 4.05 18.12 0.60
N ASP A 15 5.27 18.47 0.17
CA ASP A 15 6.02 17.67 -0.80
C ASP A 15 6.26 16.24 -0.30
N LEU A 16 6.65 16.11 0.98
CA LEU A 16 6.82 14.79 1.59
C LEU A 16 5.50 14.01 1.70
N MET A 17 4.37 14.69 1.99
CA MET A 17 3.06 14.06 1.97
C MET A 17 2.66 13.57 0.57
N PHE A 18 3.00 14.32 -0.48
CA PHE A 18 2.76 13.87 -1.86
C PHE A 18 3.60 12.65 -2.22
N VAL A 19 4.87 12.62 -1.81
CA VAL A 19 5.73 11.43 -1.97
C VAL A 19 5.14 10.23 -1.24
N ALA A 20 4.74 10.40 0.02
CA ALA A 20 4.14 9.33 0.81
C ALA A 20 2.85 8.80 0.16
N LYS A 21 1.98 9.68 -0.34
CA LYS A 21 0.78 9.30 -1.09
C LYS A 21 1.10 8.54 -2.38
N ALA A 22 2.11 8.98 -3.13
CA ALA A 22 2.52 8.28 -4.35
C ALA A 22 2.97 6.84 -4.05
N ILE A 23 3.75 6.65 -2.98
CA ILE A 23 4.18 5.33 -2.52
C ILE A 23 2.99 4.46 -2.11
N GLU A 24 2.02 5.01 -1.36
CA GLU A 24 0.80 4.30 -0.97
C GLU A 24 0.00 3.82 -2.19
N ARG A 25 -0.18 4.67 -3.20
CA ARG A 25 -0.84 4.30 -4.47
C ARG A 25 -0.11 3.19 -5.22
N ILE A 26 1.23 3.24 -5.25
CA ILE A 26 2.04 2.18 -5.87
C ILE A 26 1.84 0.85 -5.11
N GLY A 27 1.86 0.90 -3.78
CA GLY A 27 1.61 -0.28 -2.94
C GLY A 27 0.23 -0.90 -3.18
N ASP A 28 -0.82 -0.09 -3.26
CA ASP A 28 -2.18 -0.54 -3.58
C ASP A 28 -2.26 -1.21 -4.96
N HIS A 29 -1.57 -0.67 -5.96
CA HIS A 29 -1.56 -1.25 -7.30
C HIS A 29 -0.77 -2.57 -7.34
N ALA A 30 0.38 -2.61 -6.68
CA ALA A 30 1.18 -3.83 -6.55
C ALA A 30 0.39 -4.95 -5.85
N LYS A 31 -0.33 -4.61 -4.77
CA LYS A 31 -1.24 -5.54 -4.09
C LYS A 31 -2.32 -6.05 -5.04
N SER A 32 -2.99 -5.17 -5.76
CA SER A 32 -4.06 -5.54 -6.71
C SER A 32 -3.56 -6.52 -7.78
N ILE A 33 -2.35 -6.31 -8.31
CA ILE A 33 -1.71 -7.22 -9.27
C ILE A 33 -1.39 -8.56 -8.62
N ALA A 34 -0.81 -8.57 -7.41
CA ALA A 34 -0.47 -9.80 -6.71
C ALA A 34 -1.71 -10.65 -6.41
N GLU A 35 -2.81 -10.04 -5.96
CA GLU A 35 -4.09 -10.71 -5.74
C GLU A 35 -4.64 -11.36 -7.02
N PHE A 36 -4.49 -10.68 -8.17
CA PHE A 36 -4.89 -11.23 -9.46
C PHE A 36 -4.02 -12.41 -9.90
N VAL A 37 -2.70 -12.33 -9.70
CA VAL A 37 -1.78 -13.44 -9.99
C VAL A 37 -2.10 -14.65 -9.12
N ILE A 38 -2.35 -14.45 -7.81
CA ILE A 38 -2.75 -15.54 -6.90
C ILE A 38 -4.04 -16.20 -7.38
N TYR A 39 -5.03 -15.40 -7.80
CA TYR A 39 -6.28 -15.92 -8.35
C TYR A 39 -6.05 -16.78 -9.60
N ILE A 40 -5.22 -16.34 -10.55
CA ILE A 40 -4.93 -17.10 -11.77
C ILE A 40 -4.19 -18.41 -11.47
N VAL A 41 -3.18 -18.38 -10.59
CA VAL A 41 -2.29 -19.53 -10.36
C VAL A 41 -2.93 -20.56 -9.44
N ARG A 42 -3.63 -20.12 -8.38
CA ARG A 42 -4.18 -21.02 -7.34
C ARG A 42 -5.70 -21.19 -7.42
N GLY A 43 -6.40 -20.39 -8.24
CA GLY A 43 -7.86 -20.39 -8.29
C GLY A 43 -8.52 -19.85 -7.01
N THR A 44 -7.75 -19.27 -6.09
CA THR A 44 -8.23 -18.80 -4.79
C THR A 44 -8.36 -17.27 -4.80
N ASP A 45 -9.54 -16.75 -4.44
CA ASP A 45 -9.75 -15.32 -4.24
C ASP A 45 -9.31 -14.90 -2.83
N VAL A 46 -8.24 -14.12 -2.76
CA VAL A 46 -7.63 -13.64 -1.50
C VAL A 46 -8.02 -12.20 -1.15
N ARG A 47 -8.81 -11.50 -1.98
CA ARG A 47 -9.10 -10.06 -1.83
C ARG A 47 -9.84 -9.71 -0.55
N HIS A 48 -10.73 -10.62 -0.11
CA HIS A 48 -11.61 -10.41 1.04
C HIS A 48 -11.43 -11.47 2.14
N ASN A 49 -10.56 -12.46 1.91
CA ASN A 49 -10.34 -13.56 2.83
C ASN A 49 -8.91 -13.52 3.41
N LYS A 50 -8.78 -12.96 4.62
CA LYS A 50 -7.50 -12.85 5.34
C LYS A 50 -6.92 -14.20 5.77
N GLU A 51 -7.74 -15.24 5.85
CA GLU A 51 -7.27 -16.60 6.14
C GLU A 51 -6.66 -17.21 4.89
N ALA A 52 -7.35 -17.11 3.74
CA ALA A 52 -6.83 -17.53 2.45
C ALA A 52 -5.53 -16.81 2.08
N PHE A 53 -5.42 -15.50 2.35
CA PHE A 53 -4.18 -14.77 2.15
C PHE A 53 -3.03 -15.31 3.02
N ARG A 54 -3.30 -15.61 4.30
CA ARG A 54 -2.28 -16.16 5.22
C ARG A 54 -1.86 -17.57 4.84
N GLU A 55 -2.78 -18.40 4.36
CA GLU A 55 -2.48 -19.75 3.87
C GLU A 55 -1.57 -19.69 2.64
N VAL A 56 -1.89 -18.83 1.66
CA VAL A 56 -1.04 -18.63 0.49
C VAL A 56 0.33 -18.08 0.89
N ALA A 57 0.38 -17.06 1.75
CA ALA A 57 1.63 -16.45 2.20
C ALA A 57 2.50 -17.40 3.04
N GLY A 58 1.90 -18.28 3.85
CA GLY A 58 2.63 -19.28 4.64
C GLY A 58 3.10 -20.49 3.82
N SER A 59 2.63 -20.63 2.59
CA SER A 59 3.03 -21.70 1.65
C SER A 59 4.09 -21.27 0.63
N LEU A 60 4.51 -20.00 0.67
CA LEU A 60 5.65 -19.45 -0.07
C LEU A 60 6.91 -19.55 0.80
#